data_AF-A0A437UNK2-F1
#
_entry.id   AF-A0A437UNK2-F1
#
_cell.length_a   1.000
_cell.length_b   1.000
_cell.length_c   1.000
_cell.angle_alpha   90.00
_cell.angle_beta   90.00
_cell.angle_gamma   90.00
#
_symmetry.space_group_name_H-M   'P 1'
#
loop_
_entity.id
_entity.type
_entity.pdbx_description
1 polymer ?
#
loop_
_entity_poly.entity_id
_entity_poly.type
_entity_poly.pdbx_seq_one_letter_code
_entity_poly.pdbx_strand_id
1 'polypeptide(L)'
;MSEVNKDGIDIERFLWSIREVFVSLLPQISGFLLIQMVFKTLINIELVNRGNSIYTLYIVLTNMGLFLLPVLVGVNLAKAFDGNVGNALILSLLIHPDLFENLQNTKNLDLIEVITRSEPSLLYIFIPVLTIYLMLILENVLESKVSTFCKKYFLPLIILVMMAPISVFLISPFGNLVYLNLMLIFEKIHLF
;
A
#
# COMPACT_ATOMS: atom_id res chain seq x y z
N MET A 1 21.90 21.01 14.31
CA MET A 1 21.12 22.24 14.09
C MET A 1 21.27 22.59 12.62
N SER A 2 20.32 22.21 11.78
CA SER A 2 20.25 22.64 10.39
C SER A 2 18.83 23.14 10.19
N GLU A 3 18.75 24.43 9.89
CA GLU A 3 17.53 25.23 9.75
C GLU A 3 16.62 24.62 8.69
N VAL A 4 15.41 24.23 9.10
CA VAL A 4 14.34 23.87 8.17
C VAL A 4 13.65 25.16 7.76
N ASN A 5 14.02 25.62 6.58
CA ASN A 5 13.38 26.71 5.86
C ASN A 5 11.90 26.34 5.63
N LYS A 6 11.01 27.16 6.18
CA LYS A 6 9.58 27.13 5.84
C LYS A 6 9.47 27.92 4.55
N ASP A 7 9.27 27.25 3.41
CA ASP A 7 8.54 27.77 2.25
C ASP A 7 8.61 26.75 1.10
N GLY A 8 7.46 26.12 0.81
CA GLY A 8 7.31 25.16 -0.29
C GLY A 8 7.23 23.71 0.18
N ILE A 9 6.39 22.92 -0.47
CA ILE A 9 6.50 21.46 -0.40
C ILE A 9 7.79 21.11 -1.14
N ASP A 10 8.91 21.16 -0.42
CA ASP A 10 10.22 20.87 -0.98
C ASP A 10 10.20 19.44 -1.51
N ILE A 11 10.51 19.29 -2.81
CA ILE A 11 10.69 17.99 -3.47
C ILE A 11 11.66 17.14 -2.65
N GLU A 12 12.63 17.76 -1.98
CA GLU A 12 13.54 17.09 -1.04
C GLU A 12 12.83 16.45 0.14
N ARG A 13 11.85 17.13 0.75
CA ARG A 13 11.06 16.57 1.85
C ARG A 13 10.19 15.41 1.38
N PHE A 14 9.62 15.52 0.18
CA PHE A 14 8.86 14.42 -0.43
C PHE A 14 9.74 13.20 -0.75
N LEU A 15 10.89 13.41 -1.38
CA LEU A 15 11.85 12.35 -1.70
C LEU A 15 12.44 11.70 -0.44
N TRP A 16 12.71 12.50 0.60
CA TRP A 16 13.16 12.01 1.89
C TRP A 16 12.08 11.16 2.57
N SER A 17 10.83 11.60 2.56
CA SER A 17 9.70 10.82 3.10
C SER A 17 9.54 9.47 2.38
N ILE A 18 9.62 9.45 1.05
CA ILE A 18 9.58 8.20 0.28
C ILE A 18 10.74 7.28 0.67
N ARG A 19 11.96 7.83 0.78
CA ARG A 19 13.14 7.07 1.18
C ARG A 19 12.95 6.46 2.57
N GLU A 20 12.49 7.23 3.55
CA GLU A 20 12.25 6.75 4.91
C GLU A 20 11.22 5.61 4.96
N VAL A 21 10.15 5.70 4.15
CA VAL A 21 9.18 4.61 4.02
C VAL A 21 9.87 3.33 3.55
N PHE A 22 10.69 3.37 2.50
CA PHE A 22 11.37 2.18 1.98
C PHE A 22 12.45 1.65 2.93
N VAL A 23 13.29 2.52 3.49
CA VAL A 23 14.36 2.12 4.43
C VAL A 23 13.77 1.44 5.66
N SER A 24 12.66 1.98 6.18
CA SER A 24 11.93 1.41 7.33
C SER A 24 11.25 0.08 7.01
N LEU A 25 11.03 -0.27 5.74
CA LEU A 25 10.39 -1.51 5.30
C LEU A 25 11.37 -2.64 4.96
N LEU A 26 12.62 -2.31 4.61
CA LEU A 26 13.61 -3.29 4.16
C LEU A 26 13.83 -4.45 5.17
N PRO A 27 13.98 -4.21 6.49
CA PRO A 27 14.18 -5.29 7.46
C PRO A 27 12.98 -6.24 7.56
N GLN A 28 11.76 -5.70 7.53
CA GLN A 28 10.52 -6.44 7.70
C GLN A 28 10.23 -7.26 6.44
N ILE A 29 10.35 -6.64 5.25
CA ILE A 29 10.20 -7.32 3.96
C ILE A 29 11.21 -8.46 3.83
N SER A 30 12.49 -8.19 4.11
CA SER A 30 13.53 -9.22 4.00
C SER A 30 13.29 -10.37 4.97
N GLY A 31 12.91 -10.11 6.22
CA GLY A 31 12.55 -11.15 7.19
C GLY A 31 11.43 -12.06 6.69
N PHE A 32 10.34 -11.49 6.18
CA PHE A 32 9.22 -12.27 5.64
C PHE A 32 9.58 -13.07 4.38
N LEU A 33 10.35 -12.48 3.47
CA LEU A 33 10.81 -13.16 2.25
C LEU A 33 11.74 -14.33 2.57
N LEU A 34 12.65 -14.17 3.55
CA LEU A 34 13.53 -15.25 3.98
C LEU A 34 12.74 -16.42 4.58
N ILE A 35 11.75 -16.14 5.42
CA ILE A 35 10.87 -17.17 5.98
C ILE A 35 10.11 -17.88 4.85
N GLN A 36 9.51 -17.13 3.93
CA GLN A 36 8.83 -17.69 2.76
C GLN A 36 9.76 -18.61 1.94
N MET A 37 11.00 -18.19 1.70
CA MET A 37 11.98 -18.96 0.94
C MET A 37 12.38 -20.26 1.62
N VAL A 38 12.61 -20.23 2.94
CA VAL A 38 12.93 -21.42 3.72
C VAL A 38 11.81 -22.45 3.60
N PHE A 39 10.57 -22.05 3.88
CA PHE A 39 9.46 -22.98 3.82
C PHE A 39 9.10 -23.44 2.40
N LYS A 40 9.20 -22.57 1.38
CA LYS A 40 9.09 -23.00 -0.03
C LYS A 40 10.10 -24.11 -0.35
N THR A 41 11.32 -24.00 0.16
CA THR A 41 12.35 -25.04 0.02
C THR A 41 11.95 -26.33 0.74
N LEU A 42 11.41 -26.26 1.96
CA LEU A 42 10.92 -27.45 2.69
C LEU A 42 9.79 -28.18 1.93
N ILE A 43 8.88 -27.44 1.31
CA ILE A 43 7.80 -28.01 0.50
C ILE A 43 8.33 -28.65 -0.77
N ASN A 44 9.32 -28.02 -1.42
CA ASN A 44 9.92 -28.53 -2.65
C ASN A 44 10.70 -29.84 -2.45
N ILE A 45 11.21 -30.11 -1.24
CA ILE A 45 11.88 -31.37 -0.88
C ILE A 45 10.86 -32.44 -0.40
N GLU A 46 9.55 -32.19 -0.57
CA GLU A 46 8.44 -33.08 -0.19
C GLU A 46 8.38 -33.45 1.32
N LEU A 47 9.14 -32.76 2.18
CA LEU A 47 9.05 -32.90 3.64
C LEU A 47 7.68 -32.48 4.18
N VAL A 48 6.96 -31.64 3.44
CA VAL A 48 5.59 -31.18 3.77
C VAL A 48 4.68 -31.49 2.59
N ASN A 49 3.74 -32.43 2.79
CA ASN A 49 2.79 -32.82 1.77
C ASN A 49 1.73 -31.72 1.56
N ARG A 50 1.47 -31.34 0.30
CA ARG A 50 0.59 -30.22 -0.10
C ARG A 50 -0.88 -30.39 0.29
N GLY A 51 -1.29 -31.61 0.65
CA GLY A 51 -2.66 -31.90 1.13
C GLY A 51 -2.86 -31.78 2.65
N ASN A 52 -1.81 -31.52 3.43
CA ASN A 52 -1.89 -31.50 4.88
C ASN A 52 -2.30 -30.12 5.42
N SER A 53 -3.05 -30.04 6.52
CA SER A 53 -3.47 -28.77 7.15
C SER A 53 -2.29 -27.85 7.51
N ILE A 54 -1.09 -28.44 7.68
CA ILE A 54 0.18 -27.73 7.90
C ILE A 54 0.56 -26.86 6.68
N TYR A 55 0.28 -27.32 5.46
CA TYR A 55 0.55 -26.55 4.24
C TYR A 55 -0.36 -25.32 4.13
N THR A 56 -1.63 -25.47 4.48
CA THR A 56 -2.58 -24.34 4.54
C THR A 56 -2.16 -23.31 5.59
N LEU A 57 -1.77 -23.78 6.79
CA LEU A 57 -1.30 -22.92 7.88
C LEU A 57 -0.03 -22.15 7.45
N TYR A 58 0.87 -22.81 6.73
CA TYR A 58 2.04 -22.19 6.12
C TYR A 58 1.70 -21.07 5.13
N ILE A 59 0.81 -21.34 4.16
CA ILE A 59 0.40 -20.34 3.16
C ILE A 59 -0.16 -19.09 3.86
N VAL A 60 -1.02 -19.29 4.86
CA VAL A 60 -1.61 -18.18 5.62
C VAL A 60 -0.53 -17.36 6.32
N LEU A 61 0.38 -18.00 7.08
CA LEU A 61 1.45 -17.31 7.81
C LEU A 61 2.37 -16.52 6.89
N THR A 62 2.62 -17.05 5.70
CA THR A 62 3.58 -16.46 4.77
C THR A 62 2.95 -15.31 3.98
N ASN A 63 1.67 -15.42 3.66
CA ASN A 63 0.91 -14.35 3.02
C ASN A 63 0.66 -13.18 3.99
N MET A 64 0.65 -13.41 5.31
CA MET A 64 0.56 -12.33 6.31
C MET A 64 1.68 -11.30 6.20
N GLY A 65 2.87 -11.70 5.72
CA GLY A 65 3.98 -10.77 5.49
C GLY A 65 3.66 -9.73 4.43
N LEU A 66 3.07 -10.17 3.31
CA LEU A 66 2.58 -9.28 2.27
C LEU A 66 1.37 -8.48 2.74
N PHE A 67 0.55 -9.08 3.63
CA PHE A 67 -0.61 -8.41 4.19
C PHE A 67 -0.27 -7.17 5.02
N LEU A 68 0.87 -7.21 5.70
CA LEU A 68 1.35 -6.09 6.51
C LEU A 68 1.96 -4.97 5.67
N LEU A 69 2.27 -5.17 4.38
CA LEU A 69 2.97 -4.15 3.58
C LEU A 69 2.18 -2.85 3.42
N PRO A 70 0.90 -2.86 3.01
CA PRO A 70 0.12 -1.63 2.92
C PRO A 70 0.04 -0.91 4.28
N VAL A 71 -0.10 -1.68 5.36
CA VAL A 71 -0.20 -1.18 6.74
C VAL A 71 1.10 -0.49 7.18
N LEU A 72 2.24 -1.14 6.95
CA LEU A 72 3.54 -0.58 7.31
C LEU A 72 3.87 0.66 6.47
N VAL A 73 3.54 0.63 5.18
CA VAL A 73 3.63 1.79 4.28
C VAL A 73 2.82 2.96 4.83
N GLY A 74 1.56 2.73 5.22
CA GLY A 74 0.69 3.78 5.73
C GLY A 74 1.17 4.40 7.03
N VAL A 75 1.60 3.59 7.98
CA VAL A 75 2.15 4.09 9.25
C VAL A 75 3.40 4.92 9.00
N ASN A 76 4.31 4.45 8.17
CA ASN A 76 5.57 5.15 7.89
C ASN A 76 5.33 6.46 7.14
N LEU A 77 4.42 6.46 6.16
CA LEU A 77 4.08 7.66 5.40
C LEU A 77 3.36 8.69 6.29
N ALA A 78 2.41 8.26 7.11
CA ALA A 78 1.73 9.16 8.05
C ALA A 78 2.70 9.80 9.04
N LYS A 79 3.67 9.02 9.57
CA LYS A 79 4.73 9.55 10.43
C LYS A 79 5.65 10.54 9.70
N ALA A 80 5.98 10.28 8.44
CA ALA A 80 6.86 11.16 7.67
C ALA A 80 6.22 12.52 7.33
N PHE A 81 4.89 12.57 7.26
CA PHE A 81 4.12 13.78 6.93
C PHE A 81 3.36 14.37 8.13
N ASP A 82 3.68 13.94 9.36
CA ASP A 82 3.01 14.39 10.60
C ASP A 82 1.48 14.24 10.57
N GLY A 83 0.96 13.28 9.82
CA GLY A 83 -0.48 13.03 9.66
C GLY A 83 -1.04 12.03 10.67
N ASN A 84 -2.35 11.78 10.60
CA ASN A 84 -3.01 10.90 11.54
C ASN A 84 -2.73 9.42 11.23
N VAL A 85 -1.85 8.82 12.04
CA VAL A 85 -1.47 7.41 11.92
C VAL A 85 -2.68 6.47 12.06
N GLY A 86 -3.69 6.83 12.87
CA GLY A 86 -4.91 6.02 13.03
C GLY A 86 -5.73 5.95 11.74
N ASN A 87 -5.89 7.07 11.05
CA ASN A 87 -6.57 7.13 9.76
C ASN A 87 -5.81 6.33 8.70
N ALA A 88 -4.49 6.51 8.65
CA ALA A 88 -3.63 5.78 7.73
C ALA A 88 -3.67 4.27 7.96
N LEU A 89 -3.68 3.80 9.21
CA LEU A 89 -3.81 2.38 9.55
C LEU A 89 -5.11 1.77 9.02
N ILE A 90 -6.25 2.39 9.32
CA ILE A 90 -7.57 1.88 8.91
C ILE A 90 -7.68 1.88 7.39
N LEU A 91 -7.23 2.97 6.75
CA LEU A 91 -7.26 3.10 5.30
C LEU A 91 -6.35 2.07 4.63
N SER A 92 -5.16 1.83 5.18
CA SER A 92 -4.23 0.80 4.66
C SER A 92 -4.81 -0.60 4.70
N LEU A 93 -5.58 -0.91 5.74
CA LEU A 93 -6.28 -2.19 5.86
C LEU A 93 -7.40 -2.32 4.82
N LEU A 94 -8.05 -1.20 4.48
CA LEU A 94 -9.14 -1.16 3.50
C LEU A 94 -8.66 -1.30 2.06
N ILE A 95 -7.42 -0.90 1.78
CA ILE A 95 -6.79 -0.97 0.45
C ILE A 95 -5.95 -2.25 0.33
N HIS A 96 -6.27 -3.28 1.12
CA HIS A 96 -5.55 -4.53 1.08
C HIS A 96 -5.73 -5.25 -0.28
N PRO A 97 -4.65 -5.71 -0.94
CA PRO A 97 -4.74 -6.39 -2.25
C PRO A 97 -5.72 -7.57 -2.30
N ASP A 98 -5.74 -8.41 -1.26
CA ASP A 98 -6.70 -9.52 -1.19
C ASP A 98 -8.16 -9.05 -1.17
N LEU A 99 -8.46 -7.86 -0.67
CA LEU A 99 -9.83 -7.31 -0.74
C LEU A 99 -10.21 -7.02 -2.19
N PHE A 100 -9.27 -6.48 -2.97
CA PHE A 100 -9.49 -6.25 -4.40
C PHE A 100 -9.62 -7.55 -5.18
N GLU A 101 -8.80 -8.57 -4.88
CA GLU A 101 -8.89 -9.89 -5.50
C GLU A 101 -10.22 -10.59 -5.19
N ASN A 102 -10.73 -10.45 -3.97
CA ASN A 102 -12.03 -11.01 -3.60
C ASN A 102 -13.21 -10.28 -4.26
N LEU A 103 -13.12 -8.96 -4.45
CA LEU A 103 -14.12 -8.17 -5.19
C LEU A 103 -14.14 -8.51 -6.69
N GLN A 104 -13.02 -8.99 -7.25
CA GLN A 104 -12.92 -9.45 -8.64
C GLN A 104 -13.66 -10.77 -8.87
N ASN A 105 -13.62 -11.68 -7.90
CA ASN A 105 -14.29 -12.98 -7.98
C ASN A 105 -15.83 -12.85 -7.96
N THR A 106 -16.36 -11.70 -7.52
CA THR A 106 -17.77 -11.34 -7.62
C THR A 106 -18.03 -10.56 -8.91
N LYS A 107 -18.32 -11.31 -10.00
CA LYS A 107 -18.79 -10.88 -11.33
C LYS A 107 -19.32 -9.42 -11.49
N ASN A 108 -18.90 -8.81 -12.62
CA ASN A 108 -19.55 -7.74 -13.40
C ASN A 108 -19.12 -6.27 -13.18
N LEU A 109 -17.83 -5.97 -13.20
CA LEU A 109 -17.38 -4.60 -13.47
C LEU A 109 -16.16 -4.61 -14.39
N ASP A 110 -16.36 -4.28 -15.67
CA ASP A 110 -15.29 -4.18 -16.69
C ASP A 110 -14.17 -3.19 -16.29
N LEU A 111 -14.47 -2.26 -15.37
CA LEU A 111 -13.48 -1.33 -14.80
C LEU A 111 -12.48 -2.02 -13.84
N ILE A 112 -12.84 -3.19 -13.31
CA ILE A 112 -11.99 -3.96 -12.39
C ILE A 112 -10.98 -4.84 -13.17
N GLU A 113 -11.22 -5.14 -14.44
CA GLU A 113 -10.23 -5.85 -15.29
C GLU A 113 -8.90 -5.09 -15.42
N VAL A 114 -8.93 -3.76 -15.37
CA VAL A 114 -7.69 -2.96 -15.36
C VAL A 114 -6.87 -3.24 -14.11
N ILE A 115 -7.51 -3.51 -12.97
CA ILE A 115 -6.81 -3.86 -11.71
C ILE A 115 -6.21 -5.28 -11.81
N THR A 116 -6.90 -6.21 -12.48
CA THR A 116 -6.48 -7.63 -12.61
C THR A 116 -5.19 -7.84 -13.40
N ARG A 117 -4.76 -6.86 -14.22
CA ARG A 117 -3.52 -6.94 -15.01
C ARG A 117 -2.31 -6.33 -14.30
N SER A 118 -2.50 -5.85 -13.08
CA SER A 118 -1.44 -5.21 -12.29
C SER A 118 -0.56 -6.27 -11.65
N GLU A 119 0.76 -6.13 -11.76
CA GLU A 119 1.70 -6.95 -10.99
C GLU A 119 1.41 -6.83 -9.48
N PRO A 120 1.53 -7.93 -8.71
CA PRO A 120 1.31 -7.93 -7.27
C PRO A 120 2.14 -6.85 -6.56
N SER A 121 3.37 -6.61 -7.00
CA SER A 121 4.27 -5.60 -6.40
C SER A 121 3.69 -4.18 -6.34
N LEU A 122 2.83 -3.80 -7.30
CA LEU A 122 2.16 -2.48 -7.32
C LEU A 122 1.02 -2.39 -6.34
N LEU A 123 0.24 -3.47 -6.23
CA LEU A 123 -0.89 -3.59 -5.34
C LEU A 123 -0.45 -3.49 -3.88
N TYR A 124 0.71 -4.06 -3.55
CA TYR A 124 1.22 -4.06 -2.17
C TYR A 124 1.95 -2.76 -1.76
N ILE A 125 2.47 -1.97 -2.70
CA ILE A 125 3.31 -0.80 -2.38
C ILE A 125 2.80 0.48 -3.05
N PHE A 126 2.75 0.51 -4.38
CA PHE A 126 2.51 1.75 -5.13
C PHE A 126 1.10 2.32 -4.88
N ILE A 127 0.07 1.48 -4.98
CA ILE A 127 -1.33 1.87 -4.74
C ILE A 127 -1.53 2.35 -3.29
N PRO A 128 -1.05 1.62 -2.25
CA PRO A 128 -1.07 2.10 -0.88
C PRO A 128 -0.35 3.44 -0.69
N VAL A 129 0.89 3.59 -1.17
CA VAL A 129 1.65 4.85 -1.05
C VAL A 129 0.86 6.02 -1.63
N LEU A 130 0.34 5.88 -2.84
CA LEU A 130 -0.40 6.96 -3.51
C LEU A 130 -1.70 7.30 -2.77
N THR A 131 -2.39 6.29 -2.25
CA THR A 131 -3.64 6.49 -1.51
C THR A 131 -3.42 7.19 -0.19
N ILE A 132 -2.43 6.77 0.59
CA ILE A 132 -2.13 7.38 1.88
C ILE A 132 -1.59 8.80 1.66
N TYR A 133 -0.81 9.04 0.60
CA TYR A 133 -0.38 10.39 0.25
C TYR A 133 -1.57 11.32 -0.06
N LEU A 134 -2.55 10.86 -0.83
CA LEU A 134 -3.79 11.59 -1.09
C LEU A 134 -4.61 11.82 0.19
N MET A 135 -4.66 10.82 1.07
CA MET A 135 -5.29 10.95 2.39
C MET A 135 -4.66 12.10 3.19
N LEU A 136 -3.33 12.17 3.24
CA LEU A 136 -2.59 13.22 3.97
C LEU A 136 -2.87 14.62 3.41
N ILE A 137 -2.97 14.75 2.09
CA ILE A 137 -3.37 16.02 1.46
C ILE A 137 -4.80 16.40 1.85
N LEU A 138 -5.75 15.45 1.77
CA LEU A 138 -7.13 15.71 2.14
C LEU A 138 -7.30 16.04 3.63
N GLU A 139 -6.56 15.36 4.50
CA GLU A 139 -6.56 15.60 5.94
C GLU A 139 -6.16 17.06 6.23
N ASN A 140 -5.04 17.52 5.66
CA ASN A 140 -4.60 18.91 5.80
C ASN A 140 -5.64 19.93 5.29
N VAL A 141 -6.30 19.65 4.16
CA VAL A 141 -7.34 20.52 3.59
C VAL A 141 -8.57 20.57 4.49
N LEU A 142 -9.02 19.42 4.99
CA LEU A 142 -10.22 19.34 5.83
C LEU A 142 -9.97 19.89 7.25
N GLU A 143 -8.77 19.72 7.80
CA GLU A 143 -8.39 20.29 9.09
C GLU A 143 -8.47 21.83 9.12
N SER A 144 -8.23 22.47 7.98
CA SER A 144 -8.35 23.93 7.86
C SER A 144 -9.80 24.44 7.94
N LYS A 145 -10.79 23.59 7.63
CA LYS A 145 -12.21 23.97 7.54
C LYS A 145 -13.05 23.58 8.76
N VAL A 146 -12.60 22.61 9.56
CA VAL A 146 -13.39 22.03 10.65
C VAL A 146 -12.96 22.59 12.01
N SER A 147 -13.93 22.92 12.88
CA SER A 147 -13.69 23.37 14.26
C SER A 147 -13.09 22.26 15.15
N THR A 148 -12.28 22.64 16.14
CA THR A 148 -11.45 21.75 17.00
C THR A 148 -12.19 20.57 17.63
N PHE A 149 -13.47 20.71 17.98
CA PHE A 149 -14.25 19.62 18.60
C PHE A 149 -14.68 18.54 17.60
N CYS A 150 -14.98 18.92 16.36
CA CYS A 150 -15.38 17.99 15.31
C CYS A 150 -14.18 17.25 14.70
N LYS A 151 -12.95 17.80 14.83
CA LYS A 151 -11.74 17.19 14.27
C LYS A 151 -11.46 15.78 14.80
N LYS A 152 -11.74 15.48 16.08
CA LYS A 152 -11.38 14.17 16.65
C LYS A 152 -12.22 12.99 16.17
N TYR A 153 -13.45 13.23 15.74
CA TYR A 153 -14.39 12.16 15.39
C TYR A 153 -14.91 12.26 13.95
N PHE A 154 -15.27 13.45 13.49
CA PHE A 154 -15.85 13.63 12.15
C PHE A 154 -14.80 13.61 11.05
N LEU A 155 -13.61 14.15 11.31
CA LEU A 155 -12.56 14.22 10.32
C LEU A 155 -12.07 12.81 9.88
N PRO A 156 -11.74 11.88 10.81
CA PRO A 156 -11.49 10.48 10.46
C PRO A 156 -12.60 9.83 9.62
N LEU A 157 -13.86 10.04 10.01
CA LEU A 157 -15.00 9.43 9.33
C LEU A 157 -15.15 9.95 7.90
N ILE A 158 -15.06 11.27 7.70
CA ILE A 158 -15.17 11.88 6.36
C ILE A 158 -14.01 11.40 5.47
N ILE A 159 -12.78 11.39 6.00
CA ILE A 159 -11.61 10.93 5.25
C ILE A 159 -11.79 9.48 4.83
N LEU A 160 -12.19 8.58 5.74
CA LEU A 160 -12.36 7.16 5.42
C LEU A 160 -13.49 6.94 4.40
N VAL A 161 -14.65 7.59 4.59
CA VAL A 161 -15.81 7.45 3.69
C VAL A 161 -15.52 8.00 2.30
N MET A 162 -14.73 9.07 2.19
CA MET A 162 -14.34 9.65 0.89
C MET A 162 -13.22 8.84 0.24
N MET A 163 -12.22 8.43 1.02
CA MET A 163 -11.01 7.84 0.45
C MET A 163 -11.20 6.36 0.07
N ALA A 164 -12.09 5.64 0.74
CA ALA A 164 -12.47 4.27 0.37
C ALA A 164 -12.97 4.12 -1.09
N PRO A 165 -13.96 4.90 -1.57
CA PRO A 165 -14.37 4.82 -2.97
C PRO A 165 -13.31 5.43 -3.90
N ILE A 166 -12.64 6.52 -3.51
CA ILE A 166 -11.61 7.14 -4.36
C ILE A 166 -10.46 6.17 -4.62
N SER A 167 -10.05 5.39 -3.61
CA SER A 167 -8.96 4.42 -3.76
C SER A 167 -9.30 3.31 -4.75
N VAL A 168 -10.54 2.82 -4.71
CA VAL A 168 -11.02 1.78 -5.62
C VAL A 168 -11.24 2.32 -7.04
N PHE A 169 -11.95 3.44 -7.17
CA PHE A 169 -12.40 3.94 -8.48
C PHE A 169 -11.38 4.79 -9.23
N LEU A 170 -10.53 5.55 -8.53
CA LEU A 170 -9.56 6.44 -9.18
C LEU A 170 -8.14 5.88 -9.07
N ILE A 171 -7.70 5.52 -7.88
CA ILE A 171 -6.29 5.23 -7.62
C ILE A 171 -5.89 3.91 -8.24
N SER A 172 -6.74 2.89 -8.12
CA SER A 172 -6.46 1.57 -8.68
C SER A 172 -6.26 1.56 -10.21
N PRO A 173 -7.17 2.13 -11.04
CA PRO A 173 -6.95 2.18 -12.49
C PRO A 173 -5.80 3.12 -12.88
N PHE A 174 -5.64 4.25 -12.18
CA PHE A 174 -4.53 5.17 -12.45
C PHE A 174 -3.17 4.52 -12.16
N GLY A 175 -3.06 3.80 -11.05
CA GLY A 175 -1.87 3.05 -10.68
C GLY A 175 -1.47 2.02 -11.74
N ASN A 176 -2.44 1.27 -12.27
CA ASN A 176 -2.16 0.31 -13.33
C ASN A 176 -1.76 0.97 -14.65
N LEU A 177 -2.38 2.10 -15.03
CA LEU A 177 -2.01 2.84 -16.24
C LEU A 177 -0.56 3.33 -16.17
N VAL A 178 -0.16 3.92 -15.04
CA VAL A 178 1.24 4.37 -14.85
C VAL A 178 2.19 3.18 -14.95
N TYR A 179 1.84 2.06 -14.32
CA TYR A 179 2.65 0.86 -14.37
C TYR A 179 2.83 0.30 -15.78
N LEU A 180 1.73 0.12 -16.53
CA LEU A 180 1.80 -0.43 -17.89
C LEU A 180 2.71 0.42 -18.79
N ASN A 181 2.60 1.75 -18.67
CA ASN A 181 3.48 2.66 -19.40
C ASN A 181 4.95 2.55 -18.96
N LEU A 182 5.20 2.41 -17.65
CA LEU A 182 6.56 2.18 -17.15
C LEU A 182 7.13 0.86 -17.68
N MET A 183 6.34 -0.22 -17.63
CA MET A 183 6.74 -1.55 -18.11
C MET A 183 7.13 -1.51 -19.58
N LEU A 184 6.34 -0.85 -20.42
CA LEU A 184 6.65 -0.67 -21.84
C LEU A 184 7.96 0.12 -22.06
N ILE A 185 8.24 1.11 -21.22
CA ILE A 185 9.51 1.85 -21.26
C ILE A 185 10.68 0.94 -20.86
N PHE A 186 10.54 0.17 -19.78
CA PHE A 186 11.57 -0.77 -19.34
C PHE A 186 11.84 -1.87 -20.36
N GLU A 187 10.80 -2.45 -20.96
CA GLU A 187 10.93 -3.44 -22.03
C GLU A 187 11.67 -2.85 -23.25
N LYS A 188 11.38 -1.59 -23.59
CA LYS A 188 12.07 -0.87 -24.67
C LYS A 188 13.53 -0.53 -24.33
N ILE A 189 13.88 -0.39 -23.05
CA ILE A 189 15.24 -0.16 -22.56
C ILE A 189 16.02 -1.48 -22.43
N HIS A 190 15.35 -2.59 -22.13
CA HIS A 190 15.93 -3.94 -22.04
C HIS A 190 15.92 -4.73 -23.37
N LEU A 191 15.76 -4.05 -24.50
CA LEU A 191 16.20 -4.56 -25.81
C LEU A 191 17.73 -4.35 -25.98
N PHE A 192 18.48 -4.96 -25.05
CA PHE A 192 19.74 -5.68 -25.24
C PHE A 192 19.83 -6.76 -24.15
#